data_AF-A0A7M3M2V1-F1
#
_entry.id   AF-A0A7M3M2V1-F1
#
_cell.length_a   1.000
_cell.length_b   1.000
_cell.length_c   1.000
_cell.angle_alpha   90.00
_cell.angle_beta   90.00
_cell.angle_gamma   90.00
#
_symmetry.space_group_name_H-M   'P 1'
#
loop_
_entity.id
_entity.type
_entity.pdbx_description
1 polymer ?
#
loop_
_entity_poly.entity_id
_entity_poly.type
_entity_poly.pdbx_seq_one_letter_code
_entity_poly.pdbx_strand_id
1 'polypeptide(L)'
;MRIAKKVVTAVAALGLAGAGLVVGAGTAAAGTNGQQIRLTDASSTIMSMRVSGPAHNGQWSSGCFNRSGMTILTSGWWWKGDVRVEYYHGYGCTNYWSADDVHVPADQGKENWVYLYKHDD
;
A
#
# COMPACT_ATOMS: atom_id res chain seq x y z
N MET A 1 31.24 -7.67 24.07
CA MET A 1 30.09 -7.81 23.15
C MET A 1 28.82 -7.87 24.00
N ARG A 2 27.97 -6.83 24.00
CA ARG A 2 26.77 -6.76 24.87
C ARG A 2 25.52 -7.01 24.00
N ILE A 3 24.80 -8.07 24.31
CA ILE A 3 23.55 -8.49 23.66
C ILE A 3 22.42 -7.63 24.25
N ALA A 4 21.86 -6.70 23.46
CA ALA A 4 20.71 -5.91 23.87
C ALA A 4 19.41 -6.60 23.44
N LYS A 5 18.54 -6.84 24.42
CA LYS A 5 17.30 -7.63 24.34
C LYS A 5 16.24 -6.91 23.50
N LYS A 6 15.59 -7.67 22.61
CA LYS A 6 14.40 -7.25 21.85
C LYS A 6 13.28 -6.90 22.83
N VAL A 7 12.82 -5.65 22.80
CA VAL A 7 11.68 -5.19 23.61
C VAL A 7 10.41 -5.66 22.92
N VAL A 8 9.73 -6.60 23.59
CA VAL A 8 8.37 -7.05 23.28
C VAL A 8 7.40 -5.97 23.73
N THR A 9 6.51 -5.51 22.86
CA THR A 9 5.32 -4.78 23.28
C THR A 9 4.13 -5.33 22.52
N ALA A 10 3.45 -6.27 23.18
CA ALA A 10 2.12 -6.74 22.79
C ALA A 10 1.11 -5.68 23.26
N VAL A 11 0.25 -5.18 22.36
CA VAL A 11 -0.95 -4.44 22.74
C VAL A 11 -2.15 -5.26 22.31
N ALA A 12 -2.92 -5.68 23.32
CA ALA A 12 -4.06 -6.56 23.22
C ALA A 12 -5.29 -5.88 22.58
N ALA A 13 -6.12 -6.71 21.95
CA ALA A 13 -7.37 -6.36 21.30
C ALA A 13 -8.48 -5.90 22.29
N LEU A 14 -9.34 -5.00 21.83
CA LEU A 14 -10.71 -4.79 22.36
C LEU A 14 -11.66 -4.67 21.16
N GLY A 15 -12.67 -5.54 21.12
CA GLY A 15 -13.64 -5.64 20.03
C GLY A 15 -14.87 -4.76 20.18
N LEU A 16 -15.70 -4.74 19.13
CA LEU A 16 -17.16 -4.58 19.16
C LEU A 16 -17.72 -4.99 17.79
N ALA A 17 -18.60 -5.98 17.78
CA ALA A 17 -19.37 -6.38 16.61
C ALA A 17 -20.55 -5.41 16.42
N GLY A 18 -20.68 -4.84 15.23
CA GLY A 18 -21.80 -4.00 14.82
C GLY A 18 -21.95 -4.05 13.30
N ALA A 19 -23.09 -4.56 12.83
CA ALA A 19 -23.42 -4.62 11.41
C ALA A 19 -23.58 -3.19 10.86
N GLY A 20 -22.80 -2.87 9.83
CA GLY A 20 -22.87 -1.61 9.10
C GLY A 20 -21.73 -1.56 8.09
N LEU A 21 -22.03 -1.85 6.83
CA LEU A 21 -21.11 -1.69 5.70
C LEU A 21 -20.66 -0.22 5.60
N VAL A 22 -19.51 0.10 6.21
CA VAL A 22 -18.53 1.07 5.72
C VAL A 22 -17.18 0.53 6.20
N VAL A 23 -16.53 -0.33 5.40
CA VAL A 23 -15.12 -0.70 5.64
C VAL A 23 -14.27 0.48 5.19
N GLY A 24 -14.36 1.59 5.92
CA GLY A 24 -13.30 2.58 5.96
C GLY A 24 -12.16 1.93 6.70
N ALA A 25 -11.26 1.25 5.98
CA ALA A 25 -9.95 0.89 6.50
C ALA A 25 -9.21 2.21 6.79
N GLY A 26 -9.50 2.76 7.98
CA GLY A 26 -8.95 4.01 8.46
C GLY A 26 -7.44 3.91 8.54
N THR A 27 -6.79 4.99 8.13
CA THR A 27 -5.35 5.25 8.19
C THR A 27 -4.75 4.72 9.51
N ALA A 28 -4.23 3.50 9.50
CA ALA A 28 -3.59 2.93 10.67
C ALA A 28 -2.20 3.54 10.84
N ALA A 29 -1.79 3.71 12.09
CA ALA A 29 -0.50 4.26 12.47
C ALA A 29 0.64 3.51 11.74
N ALA A 30 1.21 4.25 10.79
CA ALA A 30 2.43 3.99 10.07
C ALA A 30 3.56 3.48 10.97
N GLY A 31 4.26 2.41 10.55
CA GLY A 31 5.69 2.34 10.87
C GLY A 31 6.34 1.00 11.21
N THR A 32 5.62 -0.13 11.34
CA THR A 32 6.27 -1.36 11.85
C THR A 32 5.92 -2.67 11.15
N ASN A 33 5.00 -2.72 10.18
CA ASN A 33 4.56 -3.99 9.59
C ASN A 33 3.99 -3.86 8.17
N GLY A 34 4.78 -3.34 7.23
CA GLY A 34 4.38 -3.13 5.83
C GLY A 34 4.92 -1.83 5.26
N GLN A 35 4.66 -1.52 4.00
CA GLN A 35 5.15 -0.29 3.36
C GLN A 35 4.07 0.37 2.50
N GLN A 36 4.23 1.66 2.24
CA GLN A 36 3.44 2.38 1.25
C GLN A 36 4.04 2.15 -0.14
N ILE A 37 3.28 2.41 -1.19
CA ILE A 37 3.74 2.25 -2.58
C ILE A 37 3.78 3.61 -3.26
N ARG A 38 4.92 3.88 -3.92
CA ARG A 38 5.11 5.04 -4.78
C ARG A 38 5.39 4.57 -6.19
N LEU A 39 4.46 4.85 -7.10
CA LEU A 39 4.68 4.69 -8.53
C LEU A 39 5.22 6.00 -9.09
N THR A 40 6.32 5.93 -9.84
CA THR A 40 6.81 7.03 -10.68
C THR A 40 6.61 6.64 -12.13
N ASP A 41 5.87 7.47 -12.86
CA ASP A 41 5.56 7.29 -14.27
C ASP A 41 6.07 8.49 -15.06
N ALA A 42 7.16 8.29 -15.78
CA ALA A 42 7.85 9.36 -16.52
C ALA A 42 7.13 9.70 -17.83
N SER A 43 6.46 8.73 -18.46
CA SER A 43 5.79 8.90 -19.75
C SER A 43 4.44 9.61 -19.63
N SER A 44 3.92 9.75 -18.41
CA SER A 44 2.66 10.43 -18.12
C SER A 44 1.40 9.70 -18.60
N THR A 45 1.51 8.40 -18.81
CA THR A 45 0.49 7.53 -19.37
C THR A 45 -0.43 6.93 -18.30
N ILE A 46 0.07 6.76 -17.07
CA ILE A 46 -0.69 6.18 -15.94
C ILE A 46 -1.32 7.30 -15.12
N MET A 47 -2.65 7.41 -15.16
CA MET A 47 -3.38 8.46 -14.45
C MET A 47 -3.92 8.01 -13.09
N SER A 48 -4.12 6.70 -12.90
CA SER A 48 -4.45 6.15 -11.60
C SER A 48 -3.97 4.70 -11.45
N MET A 49 -3.90 4.26 -10.21
CA MET A 49 -3.46 2.93 -9.82
C MET A 49 -4.42 2.36 -8.78
N ARG A 50 -4.84 1.10 -8.93
CA ARG A 50 -5.51 0.37 -7.86
C ARG A 50 -4.52 -0.59 -7.23
N VAL A 51 -4.44 -0.57 -5.90
CA VAL A 51 -3.72 -1.60 -5.15
C VAL A 51 -4.75 -2.46 -4.44
N SER A 52 -4.58 -3.77 -4.50
CA SER A 52 -5.40 -4.72 -3.76
C SER A 52 -4.53 -5.84 -3.19
N GLY A 53 -4.77 -6.21 -1.93
CA GLY A 53 -3.96 -7.20 -1.26
C GLY A 53 -4.03 -7.09 0.25
N PRO A 54 -3.18 -7.83 0.98
CA PRO A 54 -3.11 -7.72 2.43
C PRO A 54 -2.54 -6.36 2.85
N ALA A 55 -3.28 -5.67 3.72
CA ALA A 55 -2.78 -4.51 4.44
C ALA A 55 -1.83 -4.92 5.57
N HIS A 56 -1.21 -3.95 6.24
CA HIS A 56 -0.29 -4.16 7.37
C HIS A 56 -0.87 -5.03 8.49
N ASN A 57 -2.19 -5.02 8.70
CA ASN A 57 -2.87 -5.83 9.70
C ASN A 57 -3.26 -7.24 9.19
N GLY A 58 -2.86 -7.61 7.98
CA GLY A 58 -3.17 -8.87 7.31
C GLY A 58 -4.58 -8.95 6.72
N GLN A 59 -5.41 -7.92 6.89
CA GLN A 59 -6.73 -7.88 6.27
C GLN A 59 -6.61 -7.50 4.79
N TRP A 60 -7.39 -8.15 3.94
CA TRP A 60 -7.48 -7.74 2.55
C TRP A 60 -8.06 -6.33 2.45
N SER A 61 -7.44 -5.51 1.62
CA SER A 61 -7.79 -4.11 1.41
C SER A 61 -7.64 -3.77 -0.06
N SER A 62 -8.37 -2.76 -0.53
CA SER A 62 -8.20 -2.21 -1.87
C SER A 62 -8.41 -0.71 -1.88
N GLY A 63 -7.55 0.00 -2.60
CA GLY A 63 -7.60 1.45 -2.73
C GLY A 63 -7.28 1.88 -4.17
N CYS A 64 -7.99 2.89 -4.64
CA CYS A 64 -7.71 3.56 -5.91
C CYS A 64 -7.00 4.88 -5.63
N PHE A 65 -5.88 5.11 -6.32
CA PHE A 65 -5.00 6.25 -6.09
C PHE A 65 -4.77 6.99 -7.40
N ASN A 66 -5.05 8.29 -7.39
CA ASN A 66 -4.86 9.14 -8.55
C ASN A 66 -3.45 9.72 -8.59
N ARG A 67 -3.01 10.01 -9.80
CA ARG A 67 -1.77 10.71 -10.05
C ARG A 67 -1.77 12.13 -9.48
N SER A 68 -0.63 12.49 -8.90
CA SER A 68 -0.27 13.84 -8.47
C SER A 68 1.13 14.16 -9.00
N GLY A 69 1.21 15.06 -9.99
CA GLY A 69 2.45 15.32 -10.72
C GLY A 69 2.89 14.10 -11.52
N MET A 70 4.15 13.65 -11.39
CA MET A 70 4.66 12.46 -12.08
C MET A 70 4.53 11.16 -11.27
N THR A 71 3.84 11.21 -10.12
CA THR A 71 3.80 10.07 -9.20
C THR A 71 2.39 9.75 -8.73
N ILE A 72 2.18 8.48 -8.37
CA ILE A 72 1.01 8.02 -7.62
C ILE A 72 1.50 7.52 -6.26
N LEU A 73 0.89 8.01 -5.18
CA LEU A 73 1.25 7.65 -3.81
C LEU A 73 0.07 6.98 -3.12
N THR A 74 0.31 5.86 -2.44
CA THR A 74 -0.69 5.24 -1.56
C THR A 74 -0.61 5.82 -0.14
N SER A 75 -0.43 7.15 -0.03
CA SER A 75 -0.20 7.82 1.25
C SER A 75 -1.28 7.45 2.28
N GLY A 76 -0.88 6.97 3.45
CA GLY A 76 -1.77 6.51 4.52
C GLY A 76 -2.23 5.04 4.40
N TRP A 77 -1.86 4.34 3.33
CA TRP A 77 -2.15 2.91 3.12
C TRP A 77 -0.88 2.07 3.20
N TRP A 78 -0.88 1.12 4.13
CA TRP A 78 0.26 0.25 4.40
C TRP A 78 -0.05 -1.17 3.96
N TRP A 79 0.77 -1.68 3.04
CA TRP A 79 0.62 -2.98 2.39
C TRP A 79 1.67 -3.97 2.90
N LYS A 80 1.39 -5.26 2.82
CA LYS A 80 2.34 -6.32 3.19
C LYS A 80 2.11 -7.59 2.37
N GLY A 81 3.20 -8.26 2.01
CA GLY A 81 3.16 -9.48 1.20
C GLY A 81 2.84 -9.16 -0.24
N ASP A 82 2.27 -10.12 -0.95
CA ASP A 82 1.95 -9.96 -2.37
C ASP A 82 0.69 -9.14 -2.54
N VAL A 83 0.82 -8.01 -3.23
CA VAL A 83 -0.29 -7.16 -3.62
C VAL A 83 -0.37 -7.08 -5.13
N ARG A 84 -1.59 -6.94 -5.64
CA ARG A 84 -1.85 -6.69 -7.05
C ARG A 84 -1.98 -5.20 -7.28
N VAL A 85 -1.19 -4.69 -8.22
CA VAL A 85 -1.14 -3.29 -8.63
C VAL A 85 -1.67 -3.18 -10.06
N GLU A 86 -2.85 -2.61 -10.22
CA GLU A 86 -3.47 -2.37 -11.53
C GLU A 86 -3.24 -0.92 -11.96
N TYR A 87 -2.91 -0.72 -13.22
CA TYR A 87 -2.61 0.57 -13.83
C TYR A 87 -3.73 0.98 -14.79
N TYR A 88 -4.05 2.26 -14.80
CA TYR A 88 -5.18 2.82 -15.52
C TYR A 88 -4.77 4.11 -16.24
N HIS A 89 -5.25 4.28 -17.48
CA HIS A 89 -5.05 5.50 -18.26
C HIS A 89 -6.00 6.63 -17.85
N GLY A 90 -7.09 6.33 -17.13
CA GLY A 90 -8.03 7.32 -16.61
C GLY A 90 -7.86 7.56 -15.11
N TYR A 91 -8.37 8.69 -14.63
CA TYR A 91 -8.50 8.95 -13.19
C TYR A 91 -9.61 8.08 -12.57
N GLY A 92 -9.50 7.80 -11.27
CA GLY A 92 -10.51 7.03 -10.54
C GLY A 92 -10.54 5.54 -10.89
N CYS A 93 -9.41 4.99 -11.35
CA CYS A 93 -9.27 3.60 -11.79
C CYS A 93 -10.25 3.27 -12.92
N THR A 94 -10.24 4.12 -13.94
CA THR A 94 -11.01 3.97 -15.19
C THR A 94 -10.07 3.73 -16.36
N ASN A 95 -10.52 3.02 -17.40
CA ASN A 95 -9.70 2.64 -18.54
C ASN A 95 -8.47 1.80 -18.13
N TYR A 96 -8.74 0.54 -17.74
CA TYR A 96 -7.72 -0.44 -17.34
C TYR A 96 -6.69 -0.63 -18.45
N TRP A 97 -5.42 -0.69 -18.08
CA TRP A 97 -4.31 -0.91 -19.00
C TRP A 97 -3.58 -2.21 -18.75
N SER A 98 -3.02 -2.37 -17.55
CA SER A 98 -2.18 -3.50 -17.18
C SER A 98 -2.18 -3.72 -15.67
N ALA A 99 -1.56 -4.79 -15.20
CA ALA A 99 -1.39 -5.05 -13.78
C ALA A 99 -0.13 -5.87 -13.52
N ASP A 100 0.51 -5.59 -12.38
CA ASP A 100 1.66 -6.32 -11.86
C ASP A 100 1.34 -6.86 -10.47
N ASP A 101 1.98 -7.97 -10.10
CA ASP A 101 2.00 -8.46 -8.73
C ASP A 101 3.31 -8.02 -8.07
N VAL A 102 3.20 -7.31 -6.95
CA VAL A 102 4.31 -6.65 -6.25
C VAL A 102 4.42 -7.22 -4.86
N HIS A 103 5.60 -7.70 -4.49
CA HIS A 103 5.87 -8.12 -3.11
C HIS A 103 6.26 -6.92 -2.24
N VAL A 104 5.49 -6.67 -1.19
CA VAL A 104 5.73 -5.60 -0.22
C VAL A 104 6.36 -6.19 1.05
N PRO A 105 7.60 -5.82 1.40
CA PRO A 105 8.25 -6.36 2.60
C PRO A 105 7.50 -5.97 3.87
N ALA A 106 7.40 -6.91 4.81
CA ALA A 106 6.84 -6.64 6.13
C ALA A 106 7.75 -5.76 6.99
N ASP A 107 9.07 -5.89 6.80
CA ASP A 107 10.09 -5.14 7.52
C ASP A 107 10.31 -3.77 6.87
N GLN A 108 10.18 -2.71 7.65
CA GLN A 108 10.56 -1.36 7.25
C GLN A 108 12.01 -1.15 7.68
N GLY A 109 12.95 -1.25 6.74
CA GLY A 109 14.37 -0.99 7.01
C GLY A 109 14.61 0.46 7.43
N LYS A 110 15.04 1.31 6.48
CA LYS A 110 15.16 2.77 6.70
C LYS A 110 14.11 3.58 5.92
N GLU A 111 13.30 2.91 5.11
CA GLU A 111 12.39 3.52 4.16
C GLU A 111 10.99 2.93 4.29
N ASN A 112 9.99 3.80 4.09
CA ASN A 112 8.57 3.48 4.25
C ASN A 112 7.86 3.24 2.91
N TRP A 113 8.62 3.10 1.83
CA TRP A 113 8.12 3.10 0.46
C TRP A 113 8.73 1.96 -0.35
N VAL A 114 7.86 1.20 -1.01
CA VAL A 114 8.20 0.41 -2.18
C VAL A 114 8.07 1.32 -3.41
N TYR A 115 9.15 1.44 -4.17
CA TYR A 115 9.18 2.24 -5.38
C TYR A 115 8.91 1.37 -6.60
N LEU A 116 7.92 1.76 -7.38
CA LEU A 116 7.61 1.20 -8.68
C LEU A 116 7.97 2.22 -9.75
N TYR A 117 8.60 1.75 -10.82
CA TYR A 117 8.95 2.57 -11.96
C TYR A 117 8.33 1.92 -13.19
N LYS A 118 7.55 2.70 -13.94
CA LYS A 118 7.04 2.30 -15.25
C LYS A 118 7.66 3.20 -16.31
N HIS A 119 8.11 2.58 -17.38
CA HIS A 119 8.51 3.22 -18.61
C HIS A 119 7.68 2.58 -19.71
N ASP A 120 7.12 3.39 -20.61
CA ASP A 120 6.53 2.86 -21.84
C ASP A 120 7.69 2.41 -22.75
N ASP A 121 7.73 1.12 -23.07
CA ASP A 121 8.62 0.54 -24.08
C ASP A 121 8.15 0.87 -25.51
#